data_AF-A0A8I1LXA2-F1
#
_entry.id   AF-A0A8I1LXA2-F1
#
_cell.length_a   1.000
_cell.length_b   1.000
_cell.length_c   1.000
_cell.angle_alpha   90.00
_cell.angle_beta   90.00
_cell.angle_gamma   90.00
#
_symmetry.space_group_name_H-M   'P 1'
#
loop_
_entity.id
_entity.type
_entity.pdbx_description
1 polymer ?
#
loop_
_entity_poly.entity_id
_entity_poly.type
_entity_poly.pdbx_seq_one_letter_code
_entity_poly.pdbx_strand_id
1 'polypeptide(L)'
;MKNSIGFICPVCKKTLVKNEKSYICENRHNFDIAKSGYVNLLTGSSRKNHGDNRLMTDSRREFLSKGYYEPLRRALCDTVQKYAAKKGNVLDCGCGEGYYTKAVADVLPLSSVFGTDISKDELTVAAKRAKNVDFAVASSFSLPFADSSIDILLEIFSPYCGAEFKRVLKKDAAFIMVIPLENHLWELKCAAYDTPYKNEVSDTYLDGFDFTDRIDVKYKFDLNSGEDISSLFKMTPYYYKTGVKEQKRVEELEKLSVSAEFGILVYRKI
;
A
#
# COMPACT_ATOMS: atom_id res chain seq x y z
N MET A 1 -23.80 -7.32 18.52
CA MET A 1 -23.66 -7.36 17.05
C MET A 1 -22.59 -6.36 16.65
N LYS A 2 -21.50 -6.80 15.98
CA LYS A 2 -20.51 -5.85 15.46
C LYS A 2 -21.23 -5.04 14.36
N ASN A 3 -21.58 -3.79 14.63
CA ASN A 3 -21.81 -2.81 13.56
C ASN A 3 -20.44 -2.59 12.89
N SER A 4 -20.02 -3.52 12.04
CA SER A 4 -18.85 -3.33 11.19
C SER A 4 -19.32 -2.53 9.99
N ILE A 5 -18.82 -1.30 9.89
CA ILE A 5 -18.73 -0.61 8.60
C ILE A 5 -18.06 -1.59 7.63
N GLY A 6 -18.66 -1.76 6.46
CA GLY A 6 -18.19 -2.66 5.40
C GLY A 6 -18.14 -1.91 4.07
N PHE A 7 -17.72 -2.60 3.02
CA PHE A 7 -17.68 -2.03 1.68
C PHE A 7 -19.06 -1.50 1.22
N ILE A 8 -19.09 -0.54 0.31
CA ILE A 8 -20.31 -0.11 -0.38
C ILE A 8 -20.39 -0.70 -1.78
N CYS A 9 -21.61 -0.91 -2.25
CA CYS A 9 -21.89 -1.47 -3.56
C CYS A 9 -21.39 -0.49 -4.64
N PRO A 10 -20.52 -0.93 -5.57
CA PRO A 10 -20.02 -0.03 -6.61
C PRO A 10 -21.13 0.41 -7.59
N VAL A 11 -22.25 -0.33 -7.65
CA VAL A 11 -23.40 -0.05 -8.53
C VAL A 11 -24.38 0.94 -7.91
N CYS A 12 -24.91 0.66 -6.70
CA CYS A 12 -25.95 1.49 -6.08
C CYS A 12 -25.48 2.30 -4.86
N LYS A 13 -24.20 2.21 -4.49
CA LYS A 13 -23.57 2.91 -3.34
C LYS A 13 -24.16 2.58 -1.96
N LYS A 14 -25.05 1.59 -1.87
CA LYS A 14 -25.58 1.06 -0.60
C LYS A 14 -24.60 0.10 0.06
N THR A 15 -24.67 -0.01 1.38
CA THR A 15 -23.82 -0.91 2.18
C THR A 15 -23.88 -2.34 1.67
N LEU A 16 -22.72 -2.99 1.57
CA LEU A 16 -22.61 -4.42 1.32
C LEU A 16 -22.54 -5.16 2.66
N VAL A 17 -23.44 -6.13 2.83
CA VAL A 17 -23.41 -7.07 3.95
C VAL A 17 -22.61 -8.29 3.53
N LYS A 18 -21.60 -8.64 4.34
CA LYS A 18 -20.78 -9.83 4.15
C LYS A 18 -21.53 -11.07 4.64
N ASN A 19 -21.72 -12.03 3.75
CA ASN A 19 -22.16 -13.39 4.06
C ASN A 19 -20.98 -14.36 3.89
N GLU A 20 -21.20 -15.67 4.01
CA GLU A 20 -20.12 -16.68 3.95
C GLU A 20 -19.32 -16.65 2.64
N LYS A 21 -19.99 -16.42 1.50
CA LYS A 21 -19.39 -16.54 0.16
C LYS A 21 -19.46 -15.26 -0.67
N SER A 22 -20.09 -14.22 -0.18
CA SER A 22 -20.32 -13.02 -0.98
C SER A 22 -20.65 -11.78 -0.17
N TYR A 23 -20.61 -10.64 -0.84
CA TYR A 23 -21.08 -9.34 -0.37
C TYR A 23 -22.34 -8.95 -1.13
N ILE A 24 -23.42 -8.62 -0.41
CA ILE A 24 -24.74 -8.34 -1.01
C ILE A 24 -25.29 -7.02 -0.46
N CYS A 25 -25.80 -6.17 -1.35
CA CYS A 25 -26.51 -4.94 -0.95
C CYS A 25 -28.03 -5.13 -0.88
N GLU A 26 -28.76 -4.17 -0.33
CA GLU A 26 -30.24 -4.21 -0.25
C GLU A 26 -30.94 -4.35 -1.61
N ASN A 27 -30.32 -3.85 -2.69
CA ASN A 27 -30.82 -4.00 -4.07
C ASN A 27 -30.45 -5.35 -4.70
N ARG A 28 -29.89 -6.28 -3.93
CA ARG A 28 -29.48 -7.63 -4.35
C ARG A 28 -28.38 -7.70 -5.41
N HIS A 29 -27.59 -6.63 -5.63
CA HIS A 29 -26.31 -6.78 -6.30
C HIS A 29 -25.40 -7.65 -5.43
N ASN A 30 -24.84 -8.70 -6.04
CA ASN A 30 -24.04 -9.73 -5.38
C ASN A 30 -22.61 -9.73 -5.93
N PHE A 31 -21.63 -9.79 -5.04
CA PHE A 31 -20.20 -9.84 -5.37
C PHE A 31 -19.57 -11.02 -4.65
N ASP A 32 -19.18 -12.04 -5.41
CA ASP A 32 -18.61 -13.26 -4.84
C ASP A 32 -17.23 -13.01 -4.22
N ILE A 33 -16.98 -13.65 -3.08
CA ILE A 33 -15.67 -13.71 -2.45
C ILE A 33 -14.84 -14.77 -3.19
N ALA A 34 -13.69 -14.37 -3.72
CA ALA A 34 -12.75 -15.28 -4.37
C ALA A 34 -12.27 -16.36 -3.39
N LYS A 35 -11.87 -17.53 -3.90
CA LYS A 35 -11.34 -18.64 -3.09
C LYS A 35 -10.18 -18.22 -2.16
N SER A 36 -9.39 -17.22 -2.57
CA SER A 36 -8.31 -16.64 -1.76
C SER A 36 -8.79 -15.77 -0.59
N GLY A 37 -9.96 -15.15 -0.71
CA GLY A 37 -10.63 -14.40 0.37
C GLY A 37 -10.95 -12.92 0.06
N TYR A 38 -10.54 -12.38 -1.10
CA TYR A 38 -10.88 -11.00 -1.49
C TYR A 38 -12.22 -10.92 -2.25
N VAL A 39 -12.83 -9.74 -2.31
CA VAL A 39 -14.00 -9.44 -3.17
C VAL A 39 -13.59 -8.52 -4.33
N ASN A 40 -14.14 -8.71 -5.53
CA ASN A 40 -13.87 -7.80 -6.65
C ASN A 40 -14.99 -6.75 -6.77
N LEU A 41 -14.66 -5.47 -6.55
CA LEU A 41 -15.61 -4.36 -6.58
C LEU A 41 -15.33 -3.35 -7.71
N LEU A 42 -14.41 -3.66 -8.63
CA LEU A 42 -14.23 -2.87 -9.86
C LEU A 42 -15.41 -3.11 -10.81
N THR A 43 -16.14 -2.04 -11.15
CA THR A 43 -17.20 -2.06 -12.15
C THR A 43 -16.74 -1.45 -13.47
N GLY A 44 -16.89 -2.19 -14.57
CA GLY A 44 -16.61 -1.70 -15.94
C GLY A 44 -15.30 -2.17 -16.57
N SER A 45 -15.15 -1.89 -17.86
CA SER A 45 -14.03 -2.25 -18.73
C SER A 45 -12.77 -1.40 -18.52
N SER A 46 -12.46 -1.01 -17.28
CA SER A 46 -11.14 -0.47 -16.91
C SER A 46 -10.09 -1.58 -16.87
N ARG A 47 -10.13 -2.52 -17.84
CA ARG A 47 -9.12 -3.56 -18.12
C ARG A 47 -7.88 -2.97 -18.80
N LYS A 48 -7.57 -1.70 -18.59
CA LYS A 48 -6.20 -1.28 -18.84
C LYS A 48 -5.43 -1.82 -17.66
N ASN A 49 -4.48 -2.71 -17.93
CA ASN A 49 -3.51 -3.23 -16.96
C ASN A 49 -2.71 -2.03 -16.40
N HIS A 50 -3.31 -1.28 -15.49
CA HIS A 50 -2.68 -0.25 -14.70
C HIS A 50 -2.29 -0.93 -13.41
N GLY A 51 -1.07 -1.42 -13.36
CA GLY A 51 -0.54 -2.19 -12.25
C GLY A 51 0.75 -2.86 -12.66
N ASP A 52 1.47 -3.31 -11.66
CA ASP A 52 2.70 -4.07 -11.81
C ASP A 52 2.44 -5.36 -12.59
N ASN A 53 3.38 -5.75 -13.46
CA ASN A 53 3.31 -7.07 -14.08
C ASN A 53 3.65 -8.15 -13.04
N ARG A 54 3.28 -9.40 -13.33
CA ARG A 54 3.50 -10.53 -12.41
C ARG A 54 4.95 -10.66 -11.92
N LEU A 55 5.92 -10.31 -12.76
CA LEU A 55 7.34 -10.36 -12.44
C LEU A 55 7.72 -9.36 -11.33
N MET A 56 7.17 -8.14 -11.35
CA MET A 56 7.35 -7.16 -10.27
C MET A 56 6.71 -7.62 -8.97
N THR A 57 5.48 -8.13 -9.04
CA THR A 57 4.77 -8.66 -7.87
C THR A 57 5.57 -9.78 -7.21
N ASP A 58 6.12 -10.70 -8.01
CA ASP A 58 6.94 -11.80 -7.51
C ASP A 58 8.26 -11.29 -6.89
N SER A 59 8.99 -10.38 -7.56
CA SER A 59 10.22 -9.77 -7.02
C SER A 59 9.98 -8.95 -5.74
N ARG A 60 8.92 -8.15 -5.70
CA ARG A 60 8.52 -7.39 -4.51
C ARG A 60 8.24 -8.34 -3.34
N ARG A 61 7.47 -9.40 -3.58
CA ARG A 61 7.16 -10.42 -2.57
C ARG A 61 8.42 -11.03 -1.99
N GLU A 62 9.29 -11.51 -2.88
CA GLU A 62 10.52 -12.16 -2.48
C GLU A 62 11.39 -11.22 -1.63
N PHE A 63 11.60 -10.00 -2.09
CA PHE A 63 12.38 -9.00 -1.38
C PHE A 63 11.78 -8.65 0.00
N LEU A 64 10.49 -8.31 0.07
CA LEU A 64 9.83 -7.95 1.33
C LEU A 64 9.80 -9.12 2.32
N SER A 65 9.69 -10.36 1.82
CA SER A 65 9.69 -11.56 2.67
C SER A 65 11.03 -11.82 3.37
N LYS A 66 12.15 -11.29 2.83
CA LYS A 66 13.49 -11.40 3.42
C LYS A 66 13.73 -10.38 4.56
N GLY A 67 12.77 -9.49 4.81
CA GLY A 67 12.81 -8.59 5.98
C GLY A 67 13.69 -7.35 5.81
N TYR A 68 14.23 -7.08 4.61
CA TYR A 68 15.03 -5.88 4.38
C TYR A 68 14.29 -4.58 4.72
N TYR A 69 12.97 -4.54 4.51
CA TYR A 69 12.10 -3.38 4.84
C TYR A 69 11.40 -3.49 6.21
N GLU A 70 11.85 -4.40 7.07
CA GLU A 70 11.32 -4.56 8.43
C GLU A 70 11.40 -3.27 9.28
N PRO A 71 12.48 -2.46 9.23
CA PRO A 71 12.53 -1.21 9.99
C PRO A 71 11.41 -0.23 9.62
N LEU A 72 11.07 -0.14 8.33
CA LEU A 72 9.95 0.67 7.84
C LEU A 72 8.62 0.10 8.34
N ARG A 73 8.42 -1.22 8.20
CA ARG A 73 7.20 -1.90 8.65
C ARG A 73 6.93 -1.67 10.14
N ARG A 74 7.96 -1.75 10.98
CA ARG A 74 7.86 -1.49 12.42
C ARG A 74 7.51 -0.03 12.71
N ALA A 75 8.24 0.92 12.12
CA ALA A 75 7.97 2.35 12.32
C ALA A 75 6.56 2.74 11.87
N LEU A 76 6.06 2.14 10.78
CA LEU A 76 4.68 2.30 10.34
C LEU A 76 3.68 1.77 11.39
N CYS A 77 3.92 0.58 11.95
CA CYS A 77 3.06 0.02 13.00
C CYS A 77 3.03 0.92 14.23
N ASP A 78 4.19 1.38 14.70
CA ASP A 78 4.30 2.28 15.85
C ASP A 78 3.54 3.60 15.59
N THR A 79 3.68 4.14 14.38
CA THR A 79 2.95 5.35 13.95
C THR A 79 1.45 5.09 13.94
N VAL A 80 0.98 4.02 13.31
CA VAL A 80 -0.44 3.70 13.24
C VAL A 80 -1.04 3.52 14.64
N GLN A 81 -0.35 2.85 15.56
CA GLN A 81 -0.82 2.69 16.94
C GLN A 81 -0.94 4.02 17.70
N LYS A 82 -0.04 4.99 17.43
CA LYS A 82 -0.11 6.34 18.03
C LYS A 82 -1.38 7.10 17.64
N TYR A 83 -1.86 6.92 16.41
CA TYR A 83 -3.04 7.63 15.89
C TYR A 83 -4.34 6.81 15.93
N ALA A 84 -4.25 5.51 16.21
CA ALA A 84 -5.42 4.65 16.30
C ALA A 84 -6.23 4.90 17.58
N ALA A 85 -7.54 5.07 17.40
CA ALA A 85 -8.48 4.86 18.49
C ALA A 85 -8.47 3.38 18.94
N LYS A 86 -8.95 3.10 20.16
CA LYS A 86 -9.07 1.72 20.68
C LYS A 86 -9.80 0.75 19.74
N LYS A 87 -10.68 1.26 18.89
CA LYS A 87 -11.37 0.56 17.81
C LYS A 87 -11.67 1.55 16.69
N GLY A 88 -11.28 1.23 15.47
CA GLY A 88 -11.57 2.06 14.29
C GLY A 88 -11.53 1.25 12.99
N ASN A 89 -11.76 1.94 11.88
CA ASN A 89 -11.60 1.41 10.53
C ASN A 89 -10.29 1.94 9.94
N VAL A 90 -9.39 1.02 9.58
CA VAL A 90 -8.12 1.32 8.96
C VAL A 90 -8.13 0.81 7.53
N LEU A 91 -7.79 1.67 6.58
CA LEU A 91 -7.73 1.34 5.16
C LEU A 91 -6.31 1.50 4.65
N ASP A 92 -5.78 0.45 4.04
CA ASP A 92 -4.56 0.48 3.24
C ASP A 92 -4.92 0.60 1.74
N CYS A 93 -4.62 1.75 1.14
CA CYS A 93 -4.90 2.08 -0.26
C CYS A 93 -3.69 1.74 -1.13
N GLY A 94 -3.85 0.78 -2.05
CA GLY A 94 -2.72 0.22 -2.80
C GLY A 94 -1.92 -0.77 -1.95
N CYS A 95 -2.62 -1.67 -1.26
CA CYS A 95 -2.02 -2.54 -0.24
C CYS A 95 -1.07 -3.61 -0.81
N GLY A 96 -1.03 -3.79 -2.13
CA GLY A 96 -0.28 -4.84 -2.80
C GLY A 96 -0.58 -6.21 -2.19
N GLU A 97 0.45 -7.03 -2.00
CA GLU A 97 0.36 -8.35 -1.39
C GLU A 97 0.15 -8.36 0.15
N GLY A 98 -0.15 -7.21 0.76
CA GLY A 98 -0.55 -7.11 2.16
C GLY A 98 0.59 -7.23 3.17
N TYR A 99 1.84 -6.99 2.77
CA TYR A 99 3.00 -7.02 3.67
C TYR A 99 2.85 -6.05 4.85
N TYR A 100 2.55 -4.78 4.57
CA TYR A 100 2.31 -3.76 5.59
C TYR A 100 0.94 -3.90 6.25
N THR A 101 -0.10 -4.17 5.46
CA THR A 101 -1.49 -4.29 5.94
C THR A 101 -1.63 -5.36 7.01
N LYS A 102 -0.98 -6.52 6.84
CA LYS A 102 -0.99 -7.58 7.84
C LYS A 102 -0.35 -7.12 9.15
N ALA A 103 0.79 -6.46 9.07
CA ALA A 103 1.50 -5.94 10.23
C ALA A 103 0.61 -4.98 11.04
N VAL A 104 -0.05 -4.06 10.33
CA VAL A 104 -1.00 -3.10 10.92
C VAL A 104 -2.18 -3.82 11.58
N ALA A 105 -2.74 -4.83 10.92
CA ALA A 105 -3.84 -5.61 11.48
C ALA A 105 -3.45 -6.40 12.74
N ASP A 106 -2.21 -6.84 12.85
CA ASP A 106 -1.70 -7.55 14.02
C ASP A 106 -1.56 -6.64 15.24
N VAL A 107 -1.12 -5.40 15.04
CA VAL A 107 -0.97 -4.42 16.13
C VAL A 107 -2.26 -3.69 16.49
N LEU A 108 -3.32 -3.84 15.68
CA LEU A 108 -4.66 -3.29 15.91
C LEU A 108 -5.75 -4.39 15.94
N PRO A 109 -5.69 -5.37 16.86
CA PRO A 109 -6.58 -6.53 16.84
C PRO A 109 -8.06 -6.21 17.09
N LEU A 110 -8.37 -5.01 17.59
CA LEU A 110 -9.73 -4.56 17.85
C LEU A 110 -10.33 -3.72 16.71
N SER A 111 -9.49 -3.28 15.77
CA SER A 111 -9.91 -2.47 14.62
C SER A 111 -10.33 -3.35 13.45
N SER A 112 -11.18 -2.81 12.57
CA SER A 112 -11.42 -3.39 11.27
C SER A 112 -10.34 -2.88 10.32
N VAL A 113 -9.57 -3.77 9.73
CA VAL A 113 -8.53 -3.41 8.75
C VAL A 113 -8.97 -3.87 7.37
N PHE A 114 -8.83 -2.97 6.41
CA PHE A 114 -9.17 -3.17 5.01
C PHE A 114 -7.96 -2.93 4.13
N GLY A 115 -7.85 -3.69 3.05
CA GLY A 115 -6.86 -3.45 2.00
C GLY A 115 -7.54 -3.33 0.64
N THR A 116 -7.16 -2.33 -0.14
CA THR A 116 -7.62 -2.18 -1.53
C THR A 116 -6.45 -2.13 -2.48
N ASP A 117 -6.59 -2.80 -3.61
CA ASP A 117 -5.64 -2.74 -4.72
C ASP A 117 -6.38 -3.00 -6.03
N ILE A 118 -5.86 -2.52 -7.16
CA ILE A 118 -6.43 -2.80 -8.47
C ILE A 118 -6.01 -4.17 -9.01
N SER A 119 -4.91 -4.73 -8.49
CA SER A 119 -4.34 -6.01 -8.90
C SER A 119 -5.00 -7.18 -8.18
N LYS A 120 -5.66 -8.04 -8.96
CA LYS A 120 -6.22 -9.32 -8.47
C LYS A 120 -5.16 -10.30 -8.01
N ASP A 121 -3.98 -10.25 -8.62
CA ASP A 121 -2.88 -11.16 -8.32
C ASP A 121 -2.28 -10.82 -6.96
N GLU A 122 -2.04 -9.52 -6.71
CA GLU A 122 -1.61 -9.01 -5.40
C GLU A 122 -2.62 -9.37 -4.30
N LEU A 123 -3.92 -9.11 -4.52
CA LEU A 123 -4.95 -9.44 -3.53
C LEU A 123 -5.17 -10.94 -3.34
N THR A 124 -4.81 -11.78 -4.32
CA THR A 124 -4.79 -13.23 -4.14
C THR A 124 -3.77 -13.64 -3.08
N VAL A 125 -2.62 -12.98 -3.06
CA VAL A 125 -1.57 -13.20 -2.06
C VAL A 125 -1.97 -12.56 -0.73
N ALA A 126 -2.41 -11.30 -0.75
CA ALA A 126 -2.79 -10.55 0.44
C ALA A 126 -3.87 -11.26 1.26
N ALA A 127 -4.95 -11.71 0.61
CA ALA A 127 -6.05 -12.41 1.27
C ALA A 127 -5.66 -13.79 1.81
N LYS A 128 -4.60 -14.41 1.29
CA LYS A 128 -4.01 -15.63 1.89
C LYS A 128 -3.15 -15.29 3.11
N ARG A 129 -2.37 -14.20 3.04
CA ARG A 129 -1.44 -13.74 4.08
C ARG A 129 -2.16 -13.22 5.33
N ALA A 130 -3.24 -12.46 5.16
CA ALA A 130 -3.93 -11.74 6.23
C ALA A 130 -5.41 -12.13 6.32
N LYS A 131 -5.73 -13.12 7.16
CA LYS A 131 -7.11 -13.63 7.32
C LYS A 131 -8.02 -12.73 8.16
N ASN A 132 -7.42 -11.81 8.91
CA ASN A 132 -8.10 -10.79 9.73
C ASN A 132 -8.29 -9.46 9.00
N VAL A 133 -8.02 -9.40 7.69
CA VAL A 133 -8.17 -8.20 6.86
C VAL A 133 -9.19 -8.47 5.77
N ASP A 134 -10.09 -7.51 5.53
CA ASP A 134 -11.02 -7.56 4.41
C ASP A 134 -10.42 -6.87 3.18
N PHE A 135 -10.24 -7.63 2.10
CA PHE A 135 -9.63 -7.13 0.86
C PHE A 135 -10.65 -6.92 -0.25
N ALA A 136 -10.54 -5.80 -0.97
CA ALA A 136 -11.34 -5.53 -2.15
C ALA A 136 -10.51 -5.08 -3.35
N VAL A 137 -10.76 -5.68 -4.51
CA VAL A 137 -10.22 -5.17 -5.77
C VAL A 137 -10.97 -3.87 -6.09
N ALA A 138 -10.28 -2.74 -6.02
CA ALA A 138 -10.84 -1.40 -6.23
C ALA A 138 -9.77 -0.40 -6.66
N SER A 139 -10.21 0.71 -7.27
CA SER A 139 -9.32 1.84 -7.60
C SER A 139 -9.26 2.81 -6.43
N SER A 140 -8.07 3.30 -6.07
CA SER A 140 -7.90 4.39 -5.08
C SER A 140 -8.60 5.69 -5.47
N PHE A 141 -8.96 5.86 -6.76
CA PHE A 141 -9.74 6.99 -7.27
C PHE A 141 -11.26 6.81 -7.10
N SER A 142 -11.73 5.62 -6.70
CA SER A 142 -13.13 5.32 -6.44
C SER A 142 -13.23 4.23 -5.36
N LEU A 143 -12.92 4.61 -4.13
CA LEU A 143 -12.83 3.72 -2.98
C LEU A 143 -14.22 3.16 -2.61
N PRO A 144 -14.33 1.86 -2.31
CA PRO A 144 -15.60 1.20 -2.02
C PRO A 144 -16.04 1.42 -0.56
N PHE A 145 -15.95 2.66 -0.07
CA PHE A 145 -16.34 3.05 1.27
C PHE A 145 -17.30 4.23 1.26
N ALA A 146 -18.19 4.28 2.26
CA ALA A 146 -19.06 5.42 2.48
C ALA A 146 -18.23 6.66 2.86
N ASP A 147 -18.82 7.83 2.64
CA ASP A 147 -18.24 9.10 3.07
C ASP A 147 -18.00 9.09 4.58
N SER A 148 -16.89 9.67 5.03
CA SER A 148 -16.54 9.81 6.46
C SER A 148 -16.69 8.51 7.25
N SER A 149 -16.10 7.42 6.75
CA SER A 149 -16.20 6.09 7.35
C SER A 149 -14.86 5.51 7.81
N ILE A 150 -13.73 6.07 7.36
CA ILE A 150 -12.38 5.61 7.67
C ILE A 150 -11.75 6.48 8.78
N ASP A 151 -11.15 5.84 9.78
CA ASP A 151 -10.46 6.48 10.91
C ASP A 151 -8.96 6.68 10.64
N ILE A 152 -8.35 5.76 9.88
CA ILE A 152 -6.97 5.87 9.40
C ILE A 152 -6.88 5.40 7.95
N LEU A 153 -6.29 6.20 7.08
CA LEU A 153 -5.95 5.82 5.71
C LEU A 153 -4.43 5.74 5.58
N LEU A 154 -3.93 4.65 5.00
CA LEU A 154 -2.53 4.44 4.65
C LEU A 154 -2.35 4.55 3.14
N GLU A 155 -1.33 5.29 2.71
CA GLU A 155 -0.82 5.32 1.35
C GLU A 155 0.68 4.97 1.44
N ILE A 156 1.06 3.82 0.88
CA ILE A 156 2.42 3.30 0.98
C ILE A 156 2.96 3.03 -0.43
N PHE A 157 3.70 3.98 -0.97
CA PHE A 157 4.23 3.93 -2.35
C PHE A 157 3.15 3.75 -3.42
N SER A 158 1.93 4.22 -3.16
CA SER A 158 0.79 4.16 -4.08
C SER A 158 0.34 5.58 -4.47
N PRO A 159 -0.52 5.74 -5.49
CA PRO A 159 -0.92 7.08 -5.93
C PRO A 159 -1.76 7.82 -4.88
N TYR A 160 -1.40 9.07 -4.61
CA TYR A 160 -2.22 9.99 -3.83
C TYR A 160 -3.52 10.36 -4.60
N CYS A 161 -4.68 10.10 -3.99
CA CYS A 161 -6.00 10.37 -4.58
C CYS A 161 -6.79 11.41 -3.77
N GLY A 162 -6.21 12.59 -3.56
CA GLY A 162 -6.66 13.60 -2.60
C GLY A 162 -8.16 13.79 -2.38
N ALA A 163 -8.96 14.04 -3.43
CA ALA A 163 -10.41 14.21 -3.27
C ALA A 163 -11.10 12.97 -2.70
N GLU A 164 -10.69 11.78 -3.13
CA GLU A 164 -11.27 10.52 -2.70
C GLU A 164 -10.84 10.13 -1.29
N PHE A 165 -9.57 10.40 -0.93
CA PHE A 165 -9.08 10.22 0.43
C PHE A 165 -9.83 11.13 1.41
N LYS A 166 -10.01 12.41 1.04
CA LYS A 166 -10.85 13.34 1.79
C LYS A 166 -12.29 12.84 1.94
N ARG A 167 -12.88 12.27 0.90
CA ARG A 167 -14.26 11.77 0.95
C ARG A 167 -14.43 10.68 2.01
N VAL A 168 -13.56 9.67 2.02
CA VAL A 168 -13.73 8.49 2.88
C VAL A 168 -13.26 8.70 4.32
N LEU A 169 -12.27 9.57 4.56
CA LEU A 169 -11.77 9.85 5.90
C LEU A 169 -12.82 10.59 6.73
N LYS A 170 -12.97 10.26 8.02
CA LYS A 170 -13.75 11.05 8.97
C LYS A 170 -13.08 12.39 9.23
N LYS A 171 -13.83 13.35 9.78
CA LYS A 171 -13.24 14.57 10.34
C LYS A 171 -12.21 14.19 11.42
N ASP A 172 -11.07 14.89 11.44
CA ASP A 172 -9.96 14.66 12.38
C ASP A 172 -9.28 13.29 12.26
N ALA A 173 -9.61 12.50 11.24
CA ALA A 173 -8.99 11.20 10.97
C ALA A 173 -7.54 11.34 10.48
N ALA A 174 -6.74 10.31 10.75
CA ALA A 174 -5.34 10.29 10.33
C ALA A 174 -5.20 9.82 8.87
N PHE A 175 -4.41 10.54 8.11
CA PHE A 175 -3.88 10.08 6.83
C PHE A 175 -2.36 9.91 6.97
N ILE A 176 -1.87 8.68 6.74
CA ILE A 176 -0.47 8.32 6.89
C ILE A 176 0.07 7.95 5.51
N MET A 177 1.12 8.67 5.11
CA MET A 177 1.72 8.57 3.78
C MET A 177 3.19 8.17 3.90
N VAL A 178 3.64 7.19 3.11
CA VAL A 178 5.05 6.75 3.10
C VAL A 178 5.70 7.12 1.78
N ILE A 179 6.76 7.93 1.86
CA ILE A 179 7.52 8.41 0.70
C ILE A 179 8.99 7.98 0.77
N PRO A 180 9.65 7.74 -0.38
CA PRO A 180 11.11 7.66 -0.40
C PRO A 180 11.72 9.04 -0.12
N LEU A 181 12.82 9.09 0.64
CA LEU A 181 13.57 10.33 0.85
C LEU A 181 14.66 10.51 -0.22
N GLU A 182 15.33 11.66 -0.16
CA GLU A 182 16.31 12.14 -1.13
C GLU A 182 17.36 11.05 -1.50
N ASN A 183 17.94 10.37 -0.50
CA ASN A 183 18.98 9.36 -0.70
C ASN A 183 18.46 7.92 -0.65
N HIS A 184 17.15 7.70 -0.74
CA HIS A 184 16.59 6.35 -0.79
C HIS A 184 17.16 5.56 -1.98
N LEU A 185 17.85 4.46 -1.67
CA LEU A 185 18.55 3.58 -2.60
C LEU A 185 19.61 4.30 -3.46
N TRP A 186 20.30 5.28 -2.88
CA TRP A 186 21.32 6.05 -3.59
C TRP A 186 22.43 5.17 -4.19
N GLU A 187 22.93 4.19 -3.44
CA GLU A 187 23.99 3.29 -3.90
C GLU A 187 23.54 2.44 -5.09
N LEU A 188 22.27 2.01 -5.11
CA LEU A 188 21.69 1.28 -6.25
C LEU A 188 21.62 2.17 -7.50
N LYS A 189 21.25 3.45 -7.34
CA LYS A 189 21.27 4.40 -8.47
C LYS A 189 22.69 4.68 -8.97
N CYS A 190 23.66 4.80 -8.08
CA CYS A 190 25.07 4.97 -8.46
C CYS A 190 25.60 3.77 -9.25
N ALA A 191 25.16 2.56 -8.91
CA ALA A 191 25.54 1.37 -9.64
C ALA A 191 24.83 1.25 -11.01
N ALA A 192 23.56 1.69 -11.09
CA ALA A 192 22.77 1.61 -12.31
C ALA A 192 23.16 2.67 -13.36
N TYR A 193 23.35 3.94 -12.96
CA TYR A 193 23.41 5.08 -13.87
C TYR A 193 24.79 5.75 -13.96
N ASP A 194 25.16 6.20 -15.16
CA ASP A 194 26.36 7.03 -15.37
C ASP A 194 26.27 8.40 -14.66
N THR A 195 25.05 8.93 -14.52
CA THR A 195 24.78 10.19 -13.81
C THR A 195 23.59 9.96 -12.86
N PRO A 196 23.83 9.47 -11.63
CA PRO A 196 22.76 9.19 -10.68
C PRO A 196 22.08 10.47 -10.22
N TYR A 197 20.77 10.39 -9.96
CA TYR A 197 19.94 11.51 -9.51
C TYR A 197 19.24 11.16 -8.20
N LYS A 198 19.12 12.15 -7.32
CA LYS A 198 18.42 12.02 -6.04
C LYS A 198 16.91 12.01 -6.24
N ASN A 199 16.17 11.43 -5.30
CA ASN A 199 14.71 11.53 -5.35
C ASN A 199 14.28 12.96 -5.04
N GLU A 200 13.32 13.46 -5.81
CA GLU A 200 12.61 14.69 -5.43
C GLU A 200 11.72 14.38 -4.23
N VAL A 201 11.78 15.25 -3.21
CA VAL A 201 10.90 15.17 -2.05
C VAL A 201 9.97 16.37 -2.11
N SER A 202 8.71 16.10 -2.42
CA SER A 202 7.67 17.13 -2.52
C SER A 202 7.42 17.84 -1.18
N ASP A 203 6.87 19.06 -1.25
CA ASP A 203 6.32 19.74 -0.07
C ASP A 203 5.25 18.86 0.60
N THR A 204 5.16 19.00 1.91
CA THR A 204 4.15 18.39 2.76
C THR A 204 2.74 18.97 2.55
N TYR A 205 2.57 20.15 1.96
CA TYR A 205 1.23 20.75 1.78
C TYR A 205 0.27 19.85 0.99
N LEU A 206 -0.90 19.58 1.56
CA LEU A 206 -2.00 18.87 0.91
C LEU A 206 -3.32 19.58 1.19
N ASP A 207 -4.07 19.90 0.13
CA ASP A 207 -5.37 20.58 0.25
C ASP A 207 -6.37 19.76 1.09
N GLY A 208 -6.91 20.37 2.15
CA GLY A 208 -7.84 19.76 3.10
C GLY A 208 -7.21 18.85 4.15
N PHE A 209 -5.89 18.92 4.33
CA PHE A 209 -5.16 18.18 5.35
C PHE A 209 -4.19 19.09 6.11
N ASP A 210 -4.19 18.96 7.43
CA ASP A 210 -3.15 19.53 8.28
C ASP A 210 -1.98 18.55 8.36
N PHE A 211 -0.76 19.01 8.08
CA PHE A 211 0.44 18.23 8.37
C PHE A 211 0.72 18.22 9.87
N THR A 212 0.89 17.04 10.46
CA THR A 212 0.94 16.87 11.93
C THR A 212 2.23 16.27 12.45
N ASP A 213 2.86 15.36 11.71
CA ASP A 213 4.06 14.66 12.17
C ASP A 213 4.85 14.06 11.01
N ARG A 214 6.13 13.79 11.25
CA ARG A 214 7.01 13.10 10.32
C ARG A 214 8.03 12.23 11.04
N ILE A 215 8.13 11.00 10.58
CA ILE A 215 9.10 10.02 11.07
C ILE A 215 10.01 9.64 9.90
N ASP A 216 11.29 10.02 9.99
CA ASP A 216 12.32 9.60 9.04
C ASP A 216 12.88 8.23 9.47
N VAL A 217 12.76 7.23 8.61
CA VAL A 217 13.32 5.89 8.80
C VAL A 217 14.52 5.75 7.87
N LYS A 218 15.73 5.82 8.43
CA LYS A 218 16.99 5.77 7.68
C LYS A 218 17.89 4.67 8.21
N TYR A 219 18.28 3.74 7.35
CA TYR A 219 19.17 2.64 7.70
C TYR A 219 19.89 2.11 6.47
N LYS A 220 20.93 1.30 6.70
CA LYS A 220 21.65 0.56 5.67
C LYS A 220 21.41 -0.93 5.85
N PHE A 221 21.46 -1.67 4.75
CA PHE A 221 21.43 -3.12 4.74
C PHE A 221 22.31 -3.64 3.60
N ASP A 222 22.84 -4.84 3.80
CA ASP A 222 23.71 -5.49 2.83
C ASP A 222 22.93 -6.55 2.06
N LEU A 223 22.93 -6.39 0.73
CA LEU A 223 22.49 -7.41 -0.19
C LEU A 223 23.69 -8.26 -0.57
N ASN A 224 23.63 -9.54 -0.24
CA ASN A 224 24.72 -10.50 -0.48
C ASN A 224 24.42 -11.47 -1.63
N SER A 225 23.42 -11.14 -2.46
CA SER A 225 22.94 -11.94 -3.59
C SER A 225 22.54 -11.03 -4.74
N GLY A 226 22.98 -11.35 -5.96
CA GLY A 226 22.52 -10.67 -7.17
C GLY A 226 21.01 -10.83 -7.41
N GLU A 227 20.39 -11.91 -6.91
CA GLU A 227 18.93 -12.09 -6.95
C GLU A 227 18.22 -11.05 -6.09
N ASP A 228 18.74 -10.76 -4.88
CA ASP A 228 18.14 -9.75 -4.00
C ASP A 228 18.29 -8.34 -4.57
N ILE A 229 19.44 -8.05 -5.16
CA ILE A 229 19.72 -6.78 -5.84
C ILE A 229 18.78 -6.62 -7.03
N SER A 230 18.62 -7.66 -7.84
CA SER A 230 17.70 -7.68 -8.98
C SER A 230 16.25 -7.51 -8.54
N SER A 231 15.82 -8.21 -7.48
CA SER A 231 14.47 -8.11 -6.94
C SER A 231 14.17 -6.72 -6.36
N LEU A 232 15.12 -6.12 -5.61
CA LEU A 232 15.02 -4.74 -5.16
C LEU A 232 14.88 -3.77 -6.34
N PHE A 233 15.73 -3.92 -7.35
CA PHE A 233 15.72 -3.02 -8.51
C PHE A 233 14.41 -3.12 -9.29
N LYS A 234 13.92 -4.34 -9.55
CA LYS A 234 12.66 -4.61 -10.28
C LYS A 234 11.41 -4.10 -9.57
N MET A 235 11.41 -4.04 -8.23
CA MET A 235 10.27 -3.47 -7.48
C MET A 235 10.26 -1.94 -7.44
N THR A 236 11.30 -1.27 -7.96
CA THR A 236 11.34 0.20 -8.03
C THR A 236 10.61 0.74 -9.27
N PRO A 237 9.97 1.92 -9.18
CA PRO A 237 9.30 2.54 -10.33
C PRO A 237 10.23 2.90 -11.50
N TYR A 238 11.54 3.09 -11.25
CA TYR A 238 12.47 3.49 -12.29
C TYR A 238 13.01 2.34 -13.13
N TYR A 239 12.88 1.07 -12.73
CA TYR A 239 13.32 -0.09 -13.53
C TYR A 239 12.85 -0.01 -15.00
N TYR A 240 11.57 0.31 -15.20
CA TYR A 240 10.94 0.41 -16.52
C TYR A 240 11.32 1.67 -17.32
N LYS A 241 11.86 2.68 -16.62
CA LYS A 241 12.42 3.89 -17.23
C LYS A 241 13.93 3.74 -17.47
N THR A 242 14.55 2.66 -16.96
CA THR A 242 15.97 2.40 -17.05
C THR A 242 16.29 1.68 -18.36
N GLY A 243 17.36 2.10 -19.05
CA GLY A 243 17.80 1.46 -20.28
C GLY A 243 18.38 0.06 -20.06
N VAL A 244 18.42 -0.74 -21.12
CA VAL A 244 18.92 -2.14 -21.07
C VAL A 244 20.38 -2.20 -20.59
N LYS A 245 21.21 -1.20 -20.94
CA LYS A 245 22.61 -1.12 -20.52
C LYS A 245 22.71 -0.97 -19.00
N GLU A 246 21.94 -0.04 -18.43
CA GLU A 246 21.90 0.24 -17.00
C GLU A 246 21.28 -0.93 -16.21
N GLN A 247 20.28 -1.60 -16.78
CA GLN A 247 19.73 -2.82 -16.18
C GLN A 247 20.79 -3.92 -16.04
N LYS A 248 21.57 -4.18 -17.11
CA LYS A 248 22.65 -5.18 -17.08
C LYS A 248 23.71 -4.88 -16.01
N ARG A 249 24.06 -3.61 -15.79
CA ARG A 249 25.01 -3.22 -14.73
C ARG A 249 24.54 -3.68 -13.35
N VAL A 250 23.25 -3.56 -13.07
CA VAL A 250 22.66 -4.02 -11.80
C VAL A 250 22.61 -5.54 -11.74
N GLU A 251 22.34 -6.22 -12.86
CA GLU A 251 22.31 -7.69 -12.95
C GLU A 251 23.68 -8.34 -12.73
N GLU A 252 24.77 -7.63 -13.01
CA GLU A 252 26.15 -8.09 -12.78
C GLU A 252 26.62 -7.92 -11.33
N LEU A 253 25.84 -7.26 -10.47
CA LEU A 253 26.21 -7.08 -9.06
C LEU A 253 25.98 -8.36 -8.26
N GLU A 254 26.99 -8.76 -7.49
CA GLU A 254 26.87 -9.88 -6.54
C GLU A 254 26.55 -9.41 -5.12
N LYS A 255 27.03 -8.22 -4.76
CA LYS A 255 26.85 -7.63 -3.43
C LYS A 255 26.64 -6.13 -3.53
N LEU A 256 25.80 -5.59 -2.67
CA LEU A 256 25.52 -4.16 -2.59
C LEU A 256 25.14 -3.78 -1.16
N SER A 257 25.91 -2.89 -0.54
CA SER A 257 25.47 -2.19 0.67
C SER A 257 24.68 -0.97 0.23
N VAL A 258 23.42 -0.84 0.68
CA VAL A 258 22.51 0.19 0.20
C VAL A 258 21.75 0.84 1.34
N SER A 259 21.50 2.14 1.20
CA SER A 259 20.72 2.94 2.14
C SER A 259 19.24 2.91 1.77
N ALA A 260 18.38 2.60 2.74
CA ALA A 260 16.94 2.84 2.65
C ALA A 260 16.56 4.03 3.54
N GLU A 261 16.03 5.07 2.91
CA GLU A 261 15.51 6.25 3.59
C GLU A 261 14.04 6.49 3.23
N PHE A 262 13.17 6.55 4.24
CA PHE A 262 11.73 6.78 4.06
C PHE A 262 11.24 7.89 4.98
N GLY A 263 10.25 8.64 4.54
CA GLY A 263 9.47 9.54 5.38
C GLY A 263 8.08 8.96 5.58
N ILE A 264 7.68 8.74 6.83
CA ILE A 264 6.29 8.50 7.22
C ILE A 264 5.71 9.86 7.59
N LEU A 265 4.86 10.40 6.73
CA LEU A 265 4.20 11.69 6.90
C LEU A 265 2.81 11.45 7.46
N VAL A 266 2.44 12.19 8.50
CA VAL A 266 1.12 12.07 9.13
C VAL A 266 0.35 13.37 8.99
N TYR A 267 -0.87 13.22 8.53
CA TYR A 267 -1.82 14.28 8.30
C TYR A 267 -3.09 14.06 9.11
N ARG A 268 -3.78 15.15 9.41
CA ARG A 268 -5.14 15.13 9.94
C ARG A 268 -6.08 15.73 8.90
N LYS A 269 -7.19 15.05 8.61
CA LYS A 269 -8.24 15.61 7.76
C LYS A 269 -8.95 16.78 8.49
N ILE A 270 -9.08 17.91 7.79
CA ILE A 270 -9.80 19.12 8.24
C ILE A 270 -11.32 18.97 8.03
#